data_AF-A0A427YEF0-F1
#
_entry.id   AF-A0A427YEF0-F1
#
_cell.length_a   1.000
_cell.length_b   1.000
_cell.length_c   1.000
_cell.angle_alpha   90.00
_cell.angle_beta   90.00
_cell.angle_gamma   90.00
#
_symmetry.space_group_name_H-M   'P 1'
#
loop_
_entity.id
_entity.type
_entity.pdbx_description
1 polymer ?
#
loop_
_entity_poly.entity_id
_entity_poly.type
_entity_poly.pdbx_seq_one_letter_code
_entity_poly.pdbx_strand_id
1 'polypeptide(L)'
;MRVDGKFVDADGNKAEGQYPLLFLLRRCYGMIYRLMSESEPISEELMPVANKLSTIKKCLNEVLKYGGPYSPRDLYPYHLALHQIDSLRKDGKFYADDGSIPEGQAILVAQLSEAHELLEMLKESMSDEDEDDEEE
;
A
#
# COMPACT_ATOMS: atom_id res chain seq x y z
N MET A 1 -22.70 30.36 -10.87
CA MET A 1 -23.38 29.04 -11.03
C MET A 1 -22.99 28.47 -12.40
N ARG A 2 -23.13 27.16 -12.66
CA ARG A 2 -22.91 26.63 -14.03
C ARG A 2 -24.21 26.55 -14.80
N VAL A 3 -24.22 27.05 -16.04
CA VAL A 3 -25.33 26.97 -17.00
C VAL A 3 -24.77 26.47 -18.33
N ASP A 4 -25.35 25.42 -18.91
CA ASP A 4 -24.89 24.78 -20.16
C ASP A 4 -23.38 24.45 -20.20
N GLY A 5 -22.86 23.95 -19.06
CA GLY A 5 -21.45 23.59 -18.92
C GLY A 5 -20.49 24.78 -18.87
N LYS A 6 -20.99 26.02 -18.76
CA LYS A 6 -20.20 27.24 -18.61
C LYS A 6 -20.42 27.89 -17.26
N PHE A 7 -19.37 28.52 -16.73
CA PHE A 7 -19.44 29.30 -15.51
C PHE A 7 -19.95 30.69 -15.85
N VAL A 8 -21.05 31.07 -15.23
CA VAL A 8 -21.65 32.38 -15.41
C VAL A 8 -21.64 33.17 -14.11
N ASP A 9 -21.48 34.48 -14.24
CA ASP A 9 -21.65 35.45 -13.16
C ASP A 9 -23.14 35.67 -12.83
N ALA A 10 -23.42 36.64 -11.95
CA ALA A 10 -24.79 36.97 -11.52
C ALA A 10 -25.67 37.49 -12.67
N ASP A 11 -25.06 38.05 -13.72
CA ASP A 11 -25.74 38.65 -14.87
C ASP A 11 -25.86 37.66 -16.05
N GLY A 12 -25.38 36.43 -15.89
CA GLY A 12 -25.42 35.40 -16.93
C GLY A 12 -24.26 35.48 -17.94
N ASN A 13 -23.30 36.38 -17.73
CA ASN A 13 -22.15 36.51 -18.62
C ASN A 13 -21.12 35.42 -18.32
N LYS A 14 -20.41 34.99 -19.37
CA LYS A 14 -19.34 33.99 -19.24
C LYS A 14 -18.13 34.62 -18.56
N ALA A 15 -17.63 33.97 -17.53
CA ALA A 15 -16.41 34.42 -16.86
C ALA A 15 -15.20 34.36 -17.81
N GLU A 16 -14.35 35.39 -17.79
CA GLU A 16 -13.06 35.35 -18.47
C GLU A 16 -12.14 34.30 -17.81
N GLY A 17 -11.26 33.65 -18.59
CA GLY A 17 -10.35 32.61 -18.08
C GLY A 17 -11.00 31.23 -17.83
N GLN A 18 -12.29 31.07 -18.15
CA GLN A 18 -13.01 29.81 -17.96
C GLN A 18 -12.46 28.64 -18.80
N TYR A 19 -11.88 28.89 -19.97
CA TYR A 19 -11.32 27.84 -20.84
C TYR A 19 -10.10 27.16 -20.22
N PRO A 20 -9.06 27.89 -19.74
CA PRO A 20 -7.99 27.29 -18.94
C PRO A 20 -8.50 26.46 -17.76
N LEU A 21 -9.49 26.95 -17.01
CA LEU A 21 -10.07 26.23 -15.87
C LEU A 21 -10.77 24.94 -16.30
N LEU A 22 -11.57 24.99 -17.37
CA LEU A 22 -12.24 23.80 -17.93
C LEU A 22 -11.24 22.78 -18.48
N PHE A 23 -10.16 23.24 -19.10
CA PHE A 23 -9.07 22.38 -19.57
C PHE A 23 -8.41 21.66 -18.40
N LEU A 24 -8.04 22.39 -17.34
CA LEU A 24 -7.42 21.82 -16.16
C LEU A 24 -8.34 20.81 -15.47
N LEU A 25 -9.63 21.15 -15.33
CA LEU A 25 -10.62 20.26 -14.75
C LEU A 25 -10.80 18.97 -15.55
N ARG A 26 -10.87 19.05 -16.89
CA ARG A 26 -10.92 17.86 -17.76
C ARG A 26 -9.67 17.00 -17.60
N ARG A 27 -8.50 17.62 -17.47
CA ARG A 27 -7.24 16.90 -17.22
C ARG A 27 -7.24 16.20 -15.87
N CYS A 28 -7.72 16.87 -14.81
CA CYS A 28 -7.88 16.26 -13.48
C CYS A 28 -8.84 15.06 -13.53
N TYR A 29 -10.00 15.20 -14.18
CA TYR A 29 -10.91 14.06 -14.37
C TYR A 29 -10.24 12.91 -15.12
N GLY A 30 -9.51 13.20 -16.20
CA GLY A 30 -8.78 12.16 -16.94
C GLY A 30 -7.73 11.44 -16.10
N MET A 31 -7.02 12.16 -15.22
CA MET A 31 -6.09 11.57 -14.27
C MET A 31 -6.81 10.71 -13.23
N ILE A 32 -7.91 11.20 -12.65
CA ILE A 32 -8.72 10.44 -11.68
C ILE A 32 -9.27 9.18 -12.32
N TYR A 33 -9.84 9.26 -13.53
CA TYR A 33 -10.36 8.08 -14.24
C TYR A 33 -9.27 7.07 -14.53
N ARG A 34 -8.07 7.52 -14.95
CA ARG A 34 -6.93 6.62 -15.16
C ARG A 34 -6.54 5.93 -13.85
N LEU A 35 -6.38 6.70 -12.77
CA LEU A 35 -6.04 6.16 -11.45
C LEU A 35 -7.10 5.17 -10.96
N MET A 36 -8.39 5.49 -11.13
CA MET A 36 -9.49 4.59 -10.78
C MET A 36 -9.51 3.32 -11.63
N SER A 37 -9.16 3.41 -12.92
CA SER A 37 -9.05 2.22 -13.79
C SER A 37 -7.82 1.36 -13.49
N GLU A 38 -6.78 1.96 -12.92
CA GLU A 38 -5.56 1.27 -12.49
C GLU A 38 -5.68 0.73 -11.05
N SER A 39 -6.59 1.26 -10.24
CA SER A 39 -6.85 0.82 -8.88
C SER A 39 -7.98 -0.20 -8.84
N GLU A 40 -7.65 -1.48 -8.91
CA GLU A 40 -8.59 -2.50 -8.42
C GLU A 40 -8.74 -2.34 -6.90
N PRO A 41 -9.96 -2.12 -6.38
CA PRO A 41 -10.17 -2.09 -4.94
C PRO A 41 -9.88 -3.48 -4.36
N ILE A 42 -9.29 -3.51 -3.16
CA ILE A 42 -9.12 -4.75 -2.41
C ILE A 42 -10.50 -5.18 -1.90
N SER A 43 -10.89 -6.43 -2.15
CA SER A 43 -12.15 -6.99 -1.64
C SER A 43 -12.26 -6.77 -0.12
N GLU A 44 -13.47 -6.49 0.38
CA GLU A 44 -13.74 -6.30 1.81
C GLU A 44 -13.27 -7.49 2.65
N GLU A 45 -13.34 -8.70 2.08
CA GLU A 45 -12.90 -9.96 2.71
C GLU A 45 -11.38 -9.99 2.94
N LEU A 46 -10.61 -9.27 2.12
CA LEU A 46 -9.16 -9.16 2.22
C LEU A 46 -8.71 -7.98 3.07
N MET A 47 -9.61 -7.07 3.47
CA MET A 47 -9.27 -5.91 4.30
C MET A 47 -8.60 -6.27 5.63
N PRO A 48 -8.99 -7.34 6.35
CA PRO A 48 -8.27 -7.76 7.56
C PRO A 48 -6.79 -8.09 7.29
N VAL A 49 -6.51 -8.77 6.18
CA VAL A 49 -5.14 -9.11 5.76
C VAL A 49 -4.38 -7.85 5.34
N ALA A 50 -5.02 -6.98 4.54
CA ALA A 50 -4.46 -5.72 4.09
C ALA A 50 -4.02 -4.82 5.26
N ASN A 51 -4.89 -4.66 6.26
CA ASN A 51 -4.62 -3.85 7.44
C ASN A 51 -3.47 -4.43 8.27
N LYS A 52 -3.41 -5.76 8.41
CA LYS A 52 -2.33 -6.45 9.14
C LYS A 52 -0.99 -6.27 8.42
N LEU A 53 -0.94 -6.46 7.10
CA LEU A 53 0.26 -6.23 6.28
C LEU A 53 0.74 -4.79 6.35
N SER A 54 -0.17 -3.82 6.21
CA SER A 54 0.15 -2.39 6.30
C SER A 54 0.78 -2.05 7.65
N THR A 55 0.22 -2.58 8.74
CA THR A 55 0.77 -2.39 10.10
C THR A 55 2.17 -3.01 10.22
N ILE A 56 2.36 -4.26 9.79
CA ILE A 56 3.67 -4.93 9.84
C ILE A 56 4.71 -4.14 9.05
N LYS A 57 4.40 -3.78 7.80
CA LYS A 57 5.31 -2.99 6.97
C LYS A 57 5.66 -1.66 7.60
N LYS A 58 4.69 -0.96 8.20
CA LYS A 58 4.97 0.31 8.86
C LYS A 58 5.94 0.12 10.02
N CYS A 59 5.72 -0.87 10.87
CA CYS A 59 6.63 -1.17 11.99
C CYS A 59 8.04 -1.54 11.50
N LEU A 60 8.16 -2.42 10.50
CA LEU A 60 9.47 -2.79 9.93
C LEU A 60 10.20 -1.58 9.31
N ASN A 61 9.48 -0.68 8.63
CA ASN A 61 10.07 0.55 8.10
C ASN A 61 10.51 1.52 9.21
N GLU A 62 9.79 1.57 10.34
CA GLU A 62 10.22 2.34 11.50
C GLU A 62 11.50 1.76 12.10
N VAL A 63 11.62 0.43 12.20
CA VAL A 63 12.86 -0.24 12.63
C VAL A 63 14.01 0.10 11.69
N LEU A 64 13.81 -0.04 10.37
CA LEU A 64 14.82 0.30 9.36
C LEU A 64 15.27 1.76 9.45
N LYS A 65 14.33 2.69 9.67
CA LYS A 65 14.61 4.13 9.63
C LYS A 65 15.28 4.65 10.89
N TYR A 66 14.81 4.20 12.05
CA TYR A 66 15.25 4.74 13.33
C TYR A 66 16.36 3.91 13.97
N GLY A 67 16.47 2.63 13.60
CA GLY A 67 17.37 1.69 14.27
C GLY A 67 17.07 1.61 15.77
N GLY A 68 17.97 0.97 16.51
CA GLY A 68 17.89 0.81 17.95
C GLY A 68 18.68 -0.41 18.40
N PRO A 69 18.73 -0.70 19.72
CA PRO A 69 19.36 -1.91 20.25
C PRO A 69 18.45 -3.12 20.01
N TYR A 70 18.07 -3.34 18.75
CA TYR A 70 17.21 -4.44 18.32
C TYR A 70 18.11 -5.60 17.92
N SER A 71 17.77 -6.78 18.41
CA SER A 71 18.38 -8.03 17.99
C SER A 71 17.54 -8.72 16.93
N PRO A 72 18.10 -9.68 16.16
CA PRO A 72 17.31 -10.51 15.25
C PRO A 72 16.12 -11.23 15.92
N ARG A 73 16.22 -11.48 17.24
CA ARG A 73 15.13 -12.07 18.03
C ARG A 73 13.93 -11.14 18.16
N ASP A 74 14.14 -9.83 18.21
CA ASP A 74 13.06 -8.83 18.30
C ASP A 74 12.21 -8.77 17.02
N LEU A 75 12.73 -9.30 15.91
CA LEU A 75 12.02 -9.43 14.64
C LEU A 75 11.09 -10.66 14.56
N TYR A 76 11.19 -11.59 15.51
CA TYR A 76 10.41 -12.84 15.51
C TYR A 76 8.88 -12.64 15.46
N PRO A 77 8.28 -11.67 16.18
CA PRO A 77 6.84 -11.43 16.09
C PRO A 77 6.38 -11.08 14.67
N TYR A 78 7.18 -10.33 13.90
CA TYR A 78 6.86 -9.99 12.51
C TYR A 78 6.99 -11.21 11.61
N HIS A 79 8.06 -12.01 11.76
CA HIS A 79 8.22 -13.28 11.05
C HIS A 79 7.00 -14.20 11.25
N LEU A 80 6.58 -14.39 12.50
CA LEU A 80 5.43 -15.23 12.83
C LEU A 80 4.14 -14.66 12.23
N ALA A 81 3.95 -13.34 12.29
CA ALA A 81 2.76 -12.69 11.74
C ALA A 81 2.67 -12.83 10.22
N LEU A 82 3.79 -12.71 9.49
CA LEU A 82 3.84 -12.93 8.04
C LEU A 82 3.59 -14.39 7.69
N HIS A 83 4.21 -15.34 8.39
CA HIS A 83 3.97 -16.77 8.22
C HIS A 83 2.49 -17.15 8.41
N GLN A 84 1.83 -16.57 9.43
CA GLN A 84 0.40 -16.75 9.62
C GLN A 84 -0.43 -16.25 8.43
N ILE A 85 -0.03 -15.15 7.80
CA ILE A 85 -0.71 -14.62 6.61
C ILE A 85 -0.49 -15.54 5.42
N ASP A 86 0.73 -16.04 5.20
CA ASP A 86 0.99 -17.02 4.13
C ASP A 86 0.20 -18.30 4.31
N SER A 87 -0.02 -18.74 5.56
CA SER A 87 -0.81 -19.92 5.87
C SER A 87 -2.29 -19.79 5.47
N LEU A 88 -2.78 -18.56 5.21
CA LEU A 88 -4.12 -18.32 4.69
C LEU A 88 -4.21 -18.54 3.16
N ARG A 89 -3.06 -18.59 2.48
CA ARG A 89 -2.99 -18.74 1.02
C ARG A 89 -2.95 -20.22 0.64
N LYS A 90 -3.51 -20.52 -0.53
CA LYS A 90 -3.36 -21.81 -1.21
C LYS A 90 -2.79 -21.56 -2.59
N ASP A 91 -1.73 -22.28 -2.98
CA ASP A 91 -1.04 -22.08 -4.25
C ASP A 91 -0.64 -20.62 -4.52
N GLY A 92 -0.23 -19.91 -3.48
CA GLY A 92 0.14 -18.50 -3.55
C GLY A 92 -1.03 -17.53 -3.73
N LYS A 93 -2.28 -17.96 -3.56
CA LYS A 93 -3.47 -17.12 -3.72
C LYS A 93 -4.32 -17.09 -2.47
N PHE A 94 -4.96 -15.95 -2.22
CA PHE A 94 -6.05 -15.85 -1.25
C PHE A 94 -7.35 -16.27 -1.93
N TYR A 95 -8.20 -16.97 -1.18
CA TYR A 95 -9.50 -17.42 -1.63
C TYR A 95 -10.58 -16.88 -0.70
N ALA A 96 -11.70 -16.46 -1.28
CA ALA A 96 -12.91 -16.13 -0.54
C ALA A 96 -13.60 -17.42 -0.04
N ASP A 97 -14.61 -17.27 0.83
CA ASP A 97 -15.35 -18.39 1.41
C ASP A 97 -16.09 -19.25 0.35
N ASP A 98 -16.45 -18.64 -0.79
CA ASP A 98 -17.07 -19.31 -1.93
C ASP A 98 -16.06 -20.01 -2.86
N GLY A 99 -14.76 -19.93 -2.55
CA GLY A 99 -13.67 -20.50 -3.34
C GLY A 99 -13.24 -19.65 -4.55
N SER A 100 -13.77 -18.44 -4.70
CA SER A 100 -13.32 -17.48 -5.72
C SER A 100 -12.01 -16.79 -5.31
N ILE A 101 -11.37 -16.17 -6.30
CA ILE A 101 -10.21 -15.31 -6.06
C ILE A 101 -10.72 -13.88 -5.86
N PRO A 102 -10.51 -13.27 -4.68
CA PRO A 102 -11.00 -11.91 -4.43
C PRO A 102 -10.20 -10.87 -5.22
N GLU A 103 -10.89 -9.78 -5.58
CA GLU A 103 -10.30 -8.62 -6.27
C GLU A 103 -9.20 -7.96 -5.44
N GLY A 104 -8.18 -7.43 -6.12
CA GLY A 104 -7.06 -6.75 -5.48
C GLY A 104 -6.07 -7.65 -4.72
N GLN A 105 -6.19 -9.00 -4.78
CA GLN A 105 -5.25 -9.89 -4.07
C GLN A 105 -3.79 -9.69 -4.50
N ALA A 106 -3.55 -9.34 -5.77
CA ALA A 106 -2.20 -9.23 -6.31
C ALA A 106 -1.38 -8.16 -5.58
N ILE A 107 -2.06 -7.09 -5.15
CA ILE A 107 -1.49 -6.03 -4.33
C ILE A 107 -1.02 -6.60 -2.98
N LEU A 108 -1.84 -7.44 -2.34
CA LEU A 108 -1.48 -8.05 -1.06
C LEU A 108 -0.35 -9.08 -1.18
N VAL A 109 -0.33 -9.85 -2.27
CA VAL A 109 0.76 -10.79 -2.54
C VAL A 109 2.08 -10.03 -2.70
N ALA A 110 2.09 -8.94 -3.47
CA ALA A 110 3.27 -8.08 -3.60
C ALA A 110 3.67 -7.47 -2.25
N GLN A 111 2.72 -6.92 -1.49
CA GLN A 111 3.00 -6.34 -0.17
C GLN A 111 3.56 -7.36 0.83
N LEU A 112 3.09 -8.60 0.79
CA LEU A 112 3.58 -9.69 1.62
C LEU A 112 5.00 -10.09 1.24
N SER A 113 5.29 -10.22 -0.07
CA SER A 113 6.66 -10.45 -0.55
C SER A 113 7.62 -9.34 -0.13
N GLU A 114 7.24 -8.07 -0.33
CA GLU A 114 8.05 -6.93 0.11
C GLU A 114 8.27 -6.91 1.63
N ALA A 115 7.29 -7.34 2.42
CA ALA A 115 7.42 -7.41 3.87
C ALA A 115 8.40 -8.51 4.31
N HIS A 116 8.42 -9.66 3.63
CA HIS A 116 9.41 -10.72 3.85
C HIS A 116 10.81 -10.26 3.47
N GLU A 117 10.97 -9.65 2.30
CA GLU A 117 12.26 -9.12 1.85
C GLU A 117 12.82 -8.08 2.84
N LEU A 118 11.96 -7.16 3.30
CA LEU A 118 12.35 -6.16 4.31
C LEU A 118 12.73 -6.81 5.64
N LEU A 119 12.01 -7.85 6.05
CA LEU A 119 12.30 -8.56 7.30
C LEU A 119 13.66 -9.29 7.23
N GLU A 120 13.94 -10.00 6.14
CA GLU A 120 15.21 -10.71 5.98
C GLU A 120 16.39 -9.74 5.86
N MET A 121 16.23 -8.65 5.10
CA MET A 121 17.23 -7.58 5.04
C MET A 121 17.56 -7.01 6.43
N LEU A 122 16.53 -6.77 7.26
CA LEU A 122 16.73 -6.26 8.62
C LEU A 122 17.44 -7.28 9.53
N LYS A 123 17.14 -8.57 9.37
CA LYS A 123 17.84 -9.63 10.13
C LYS A 123 19.31 -9.70 9.75
N GLU A 124 19.61 -9.69 8.46
CA GLU A 124 20.99 -9.73 7.93
C GLU A 124 21.77 -8.52 8.44
N SER A 125 21.21 -7.31 8.37
CA SER A 125 21.90 -6.12 8.89
C SER A 125 22.17 -6.17 10.40
N MET A 126 21.29 -6.80 11.17
CA MET A 126 21.48 -6.93 12.63
C MET A 126 22.46 -8.05 12.99
N SER A 127 22.52 -9.14 12.21
CA SER A 127 23.49 -10.21 12.47
C SER A 127 24.92 -9.79 12.15
N ASP A 128 25.12 -8.97 11.11
CA ASP A 128 26.45 -8.46 10.75
C ASP A 128 26.98 -7.51 11.85
N GLU A 129 26.11 -6.71 12.49
CA GLU A 129 26.47 -5.84 13.62
C GLU A 129 26.87 -6.64 14.88
N ASP A 130 26.21 -7.77 15.16
CA ASP A 130 26.53 -8.64 16.30
C ASP A 130 27.91 -9.34 16.13
N GLU A 131 28.33 -9.66 14.89
CA GLU A 131 29.63 -10.28 14.62
C GLU A 131 30.81 -9.29 14.74
N ASP A 132 30.62 -8.04 14.32
CA ASP A 132 31.65 -6.99 14.41
C ASP A 132 31.95 -6.59 15.87
N ASP A 133 30.95 -6.61 16.76
CA ASP A 133 31.11 -6.30 18.20
C ASP A 133 31.83 -7.43 18.99
N GLU A 134 31.88 -8.67 18.47
CA GLU A 134 32.61 -9.79 19.11
C GLU A 134 34.11 -9.84 18.73
N GLU A 135 34.54 -9.11 17.69
CA GLU A 135 35.95 -9.07 17.23
C GLU A 135 36.80 -7.91 17.79
N GLU A 136 36.24 -7.00 18.61
CA GLU A 136 36.97 -5.95 19.38
C GLU A 136 37.28 -6.33 20.86
#